data_AF-A0A932M0J5-F1
#
_entry.id   AF-A0A932M0J5-F1
#
_cell.length_a   1.000
_cell.length_b   1.000
_cell.length_c   1.000
_cell.angle_alpha   90.00
_cell.angle_beta   90.00
_cell.angle_gamma   90.00
#
_symmetry.space_group_name_H-M   'P 1'
#
loop_
_entity.id
_entity.type
_entity.pdbx_description
1 polymer ?
#
loop_
_entity_poly.entity_id
_entity_poly.type
_entity_poly.pdbx_seq_one_letter_code
_entity_poly.pdbx_strand_id
1 'polypeptide(L)'
;MNPFRRPTLALAMMAASILMVSTACKREDPQIRELTQKAAEADKANQQLNQAGTEQQKKLAQAGVNDVKPNAETLQLSDEQKKALEERIKNEKNSSYQALLQEVLDKDKEIKEINTKLAKLKADLPKPDVAKQNDSHYGMAMKFLKKKGVPEAEAKKLVSRVTILEKLAPGFEVYHFYANGTYGTWVSQGKAKITPNDLMRQEREKVEGERDEAVAANEKLQEEVVDLEGQKKKIEEEIAGLRSERTNLIEERAKLQADNATQVSKLNSLHYVIGTRDKLKAEGVIEIPVFAKDRAGKNWRDEVFTQSLDLRSAKTITIKAADLGLKKIGKVNVVPGSYIKDEHYKLSISEDKLSATVELITVSRFKNDKVVFAVTD
;
A
#
# COMPACT_ATOMS: atom_id res chain seq x y z
N MET A 1 37.84 -18.43 28.24
CA MET A 1 36.50 -19.04 28.35
C MET A 1 35.54 -18.27 27.45
N ASN A 2 35.32 -18.77 26.24
CA ASN A 2 34.00 -18.95 25.63
C ASN A 2 34.20 -19.65 24.28
N PRO A 3 33.68 -20.88 24.12
CA PRO A 3 33.80 -21.66 22.89
C PRO A 3 32.63 -21.31 21.96
N PHE A 4 32.85 -21.30 20.65
CA PHE A 4 31.90 -21.69 19.58
C PHE A 4 32.42 -21.15 18.24
N ARG A 5 33.43 -21.84 17.70
CA ARG A 5 33.67 -21.87 16.25
C ARG A 5 33.32 -23.28 15.78
N ARG A 6 32.21 -23.43 15.05
CA ARG A 6 31.91 -24.64 14.29
C ARG A 6 32.57 -24.53 12.91
N PRO A 7 33.16 -25.62 12.38
CA PRO A 7 33.75 -25.61 11.06
C PRO A 7 32.67 -25.73 9.98
N THR A 8 32.83 -24.96 8.91
CA THR A 8 32.11 -25.09 7.64
C THR A 8 32.46 -26.43 6.99
N LEU A 9 31.51 -27.36 7.02
CA LEU A 9 31.57 -28.63 6.31
C LEU A 9 31.02 -28.37 4.91
N ALA A 10 31.92 -28.31 3.92
CA ALA A 10 31.58 -28.32 2.51
C ALA A 10 31.00 -29.70 2.18
N LEU A 11 29.68 -29.79 2.04
CA LEU A 11 29.01 -30.97 1.52
C LEU A 11 28.76 -30.75 0.03
N ALA A 12 29.54 -31.42 -0.80
CA ALA A 12 29.31 -31.54 -2.22
C ALA A 12 27.94 -32.18 -2.46
N MET A 13 26.97 -31.40 -2.94
CA MET A 13 25.72 -31.96 -3.46
C MET A 13 26.01 -32.56 -4.83
N MET A 14 26.18 -33.88 -4.88
CA MET A 14 25.87 -34.62 -6.10
C MET A 14 24.37 -34.44 -6.39
N ALA A 15 24.05 -33.80 -7.50
CA ALA A 15 22.71 -33.78 -8.06
C ALA A 15 22.34 -35.20 -8.53
N ALA A 16 21.85 -36.03 -7.61
CA ALA A 16 21.13 -37.24 -7.96
C ALA A 16 19.79 -36.84 -8.60
N SER A 17 19.64 -37.15 -9.88
CA SER A 17 18.39 -37.02 -10.63
C SER A 17 17.31 -37.84 -9.94
N ILE A 18 16.40 -37.19 -9.22
CA ILE A 18 15.25 -37.84 -8.59
C ILE A 18 14.27 -38.19 -9.71
N LEU A 19 14.37 -39.42 -10.23
CA LEU A 19 13.27 -40.11 -10.88
C LEU A 19 12.18 -40.31 -9.81
N MET A 20 11.18 -39.42 -9.82
CA MET A 20 9.97 -39.56 -9.02
C MET A 20 9.15 -40.76 -9.52
N VAL A 21 9.50 -41.95 -9.03
CA VAL A 21 8.63 -43.13 -9.14
C VAL A 21 7.58 -43.00 -8.05
N SER A 22 6.43 -42.44 -8.40
CA SER A 22 5.25 -42.47 -7.52
C SER A 22 4.67 -43.88 -7.49
N THR A 23 4.58 -44.43 -6.29
CA THR A 23 4.06 -45.75 -5.97
C THR A 23 2.53 -45.75 -5.98
N ALA A 24 1.94 -46.17 -7.10
CA ALA A 24 0.63 -46.81 -7.15
C ALA A 24 0.67 -47.86 -8.27
N CYS A 25 1.08 -49.09 -7.92
CA CYS A 25 1.36 -50.18 -8.84
C CYS A 25 0.11 -50.67 -9.62
N LYS A 26 -0.22 -50.00 -10.73
CA LYS A 26 -0.50 -50.74 -11.97
C LYS A 26 0.81 -50.79 -12.73
N ARG A 27 1.40 -52.00 -12.78
CA ARG A 27 2.61 -52.28 -13.56
C ARG A 27 2.35 -51.77 -14.98
N GLU A 28 3.08 -50.74 -15.39
CA GLU A 28 3.06 -50.28 -16.78
C GLU A 28 3.41 -51.47 -17.66
N ASP A 29 2.65 -51.65 -18.75
CA ASP A 29 2.81 -52.78 -19.63
C ASP A 29 4.26 -52.81 -20.18
N PRO A 30 4.99 -53.93 -20.05
CA PRO A 30 6.38 -54.02 -20.48
C PRO A 30 6.61 -53.62 -21.94
N GLN A 31 5.65 -53.91 -22.82
CA GLN A 31 5.70 -53.56 -24.24
C GLN A 31 5.59 -52.04 -24.44
N ILE A 32 4.69 -51.38 -23.70
CA ILE A 32 4.53 -49.92 -23.74
C ILE A 32 5.80 -49.23 -23.24
N ARG A 33 6.40 -49.76 -22.17
CA ARG A 33 7.66 -49.24 -21.63
C ARG A 33 8.81 -49.38 -22.63
N GLU A 34 8.96 -50.53 -23.26
CA GLU A 34 9.99 -50.75 -24.29
C GLU A 34 9.82 -49.80 -25.47
N LEU A 35 8.60 -49.66 -26.00
CA LEU A 35 8.31 -48.74 -27.11
C LEU A 35 8.57 -47.28 -26.74
N THR A 36 8.24 -46.88 -25.50
CA THR A 36 8.53 -45.53 -25.00
C THR A 36 10.02 -45.28 -24.88
N GLN A 37 10.79 -46.27 -24.40
CA GLN A 37 12.26 -46.18 -24.33
C GLN A 37 12.88 -46.09 -25.74
N LYS A 38 12.43 -46.91 -26.70
CA LYS A 38 12.89 -46.83 -28.08
C LYS A 38 12.57 -45.47 -28.72
N ALA A 39 11.40 -44.92 -28.45
CA ALA A 39 11.03 -43.58 -28.93
C ALA A 39 11.90 -42.49 -28.33
N ALA A 40 12.27 -42.60 -27.05
CA ALA A 40 13.21 -41.70 -26.39
C ALA A 40 14.62 -41.81 -26.98
N GLU A 41 15.11 -43.02 -27.24
CA GLU A 41 16.40 -43.24 -27.89
C GLU A 41 16.41 -42.71 -29.33
N ALA A 42 15.32 -42.86 -30.06
CA ALA A 42 15.17 -42.34 -31.42
C ALA A 42 15.18 -40.81 -31.43
N ASP A 43 14.48 -40.17 -30.49
CA ASP A 43 14.50 -38.71 -30.33
C ASP A 43 15.91 -38.21 -29.96
N LYS A 44 16.59 -38.87 -29.02
CA LYS A 44 17.97 -38.52 -28.67
C LYS A 44 18.92 -38.66 -29.87
N ALA A 45 18.81 -39.74 -30.63
CA ALA A 45 19.59 -39.92 -31.85
C ALA A 45 19.28 -38.84 -32.90
N ASN A 46 18.02 -38.42 -33.03
CA ASN A 46 17.61 -37.34 -33.93
C ASN A 46 18.19 -35.98 -33.51
N GLN A 47 18.24 -35.70 -32.20
CA GLN A 47 18.89 -34.49 -31.68
C GLN A 47 20.40 -34.50 -31.95
N GLN A 48 21.07 -35.64 -31.74
CA GLN A 48 22.49 -35.82 -32.07
C GLN A 48 22.76 -35.65 -33.57
N LEU A 49 21.86 -36.17 -34.42
CA LEU A 49 21.94 -36.01 -35.88
C LEU A 49 21.91 -34.53 -36.27
N ASN A 50 20.96 -33.76 -35.73
CA ASN A 50 20.83 -32.33 -36.00
C ASN A 50 22.04 -31.52 -35.51
N GLN A 51 22.59 -31.88 -34.33
CA GLN A 51 23.82 -31.28 -33.80
C GLN A 51 25.01 -31.56 -34.71
N ALA A 52 25.24 -32.82 -35.07
CA ALA A 52 26.33 -33.23 -35.95
C ALA A 52 26.22 -32.58 -37.34
N GLY A 53 25.02 -32.50 -37.92
CA GLY A 53 24.79 -31.80 -39.19
C GLY A 53 25.05 -30.30 -39.13
N THR A 54 24.66 -29.64 -38.03
CA THR A 54 24.95 -28.22 -37.80
C THR A 54 26.46 -27.97 -37.67
N GLU A 55 27.16 -28.83 -36.92
CA GLU A 55 28.61 -28.78 -36.79
C GLU A 55 29.31 -29.01 -38.13
N GLN A 56 28.87 -30.00 -38.91
CA GLN A 56 29.40 -30.27 -40.24
C GLN A 56 29.25 -29.04 -41.16
N GLN A 57 28.08 -28.42 -41.17
CA GLN A 57 27.82 -27.22 -41.97
C GLN A 57 28.68 -26.03 -41.51
N LYS A 58 28.85 -25.85 -40.19
CA LYS A 58 29.71 -24.81 -39.63
C LYS A 58 31.17 -25.01 -40.05
N LYS A 59 31.67 -26.24 -40.01
CA LYS A 59 33.06 -26.56 -40.41
C LYS A 59 33.29 -26.38 -41.91
N LEU A 60 32.31 -26.76 -42.75
CA LEU A 60 32.34 -26.47 -44.19
C LEU A 60 32.47 -24.97 -44.46
N ALA A 61 31.66 -24.15 -43.77
CA ALA A 61 31.73 -22.69 -43.89
C ALA A 61 33.07 -22.11 -43.39
N GLN A 62 33.61 -22.62 -42.28
CA GLN A 62 34.92 -22.22 -41.76
C GLN A 62 36.07 -22.59 -42.70
N ALA A 63 35.94 -23.71 -43.41
CA ALA A 63 36.89 -24.12 -44.45
C ALA A 63 36.70 -23.40 -45.79
N GLY A 64 35.76 -22.44 -45.89
CA GLY A 64 35.47 -21.71 -47.13
C GLY A 64 34.83 -22.55 -48.23
N VAL A 65 34.30 -23.73 -47.89
CA VAL A 65 33.70 -24.68 -48.82
C VAL A 65 32.20 -24.39 -48.94
N ASN A 66 31.80 -23.78 -50.07
CA ASN A 66 30.41 -23.38 -50.33
C ASN A 66 29.70 -24.24 -51.39
N ASP A 67 30.46 -25.04 -52.12
CA ASP A 67 29.98 -25.89 -53.21
C ASP A 67 29.58 -27.30 -52.76
N VAL A 68 29.99 -27.71 -51.55
CA VAL A 68 29.55 -28.95 -50.91
C VAL A 68 28.34 -28.68 -50.02
N LYS A 69 27.22 -29.33 -50.33
CA LYS A 69 25.95 -29.19 -49.61
C LYS A 69 25.44 -30.56 -49.17
N PRO A 70 25.36 -30.83 -47.86
CA PRO A 70 24.75 -32.06 -47.35
C PRO A 70 23.29 -32.18 -47.80
N ASN A 71 22.80 -33.42 -47.90
CA ASN A 71 21.41 -33.71 -48.22
C ASN A 71 20.48 -33.15 -47.13
N ALA A 72 19.37 -32.52 -47.52
CA ALA A 72 18.47 -31.85 -46.58
C ALA A 72 17.73 -32.80 -45.60
N GLU A 73 17.56 -34.08 -45.97
CA GLU A 73 16.85 -35.07 -45.15
C GLU A 73 17.79 -35.94 -44.32
N THR A 74 18.92 -36.36 -44.90
CA THR A 74 19.87 -37.24 -44.20
C THR A 74 21.03 -36.49 -43.57
N LEU A 75 21.25 -35.23 -43.92
CA LEU A 75 22.41 -34.42 -43.52
C LEU A 75 23.75 -35.01 -43.95
N GLN A 76 23.75 -35.96 -44.91
CA GLN A 76 24.95 -36.62 -45.39
C GLN A 76 25.47 -36.00 -46.68
N LEU A 77 26.77 -36.11 -46.88
CA LEU A 77 27.45 -35.83 -48.14
C LEU A 77 27.22 -36.98 -49.13
N SER A 78 27.09 -36.62 -50.41
CA SER A 78 27.16 -37.60 -51.51
C SER A 78 28.57 -38.18 -51.66
N ASP A 79 28.68 -39.34 -52.31
CA ASP A 79 29.99 -39.98 -52.52
C ASP A 79 30.90 -39.12 -53.41
N GLU A 80 30.34 -38.37 -54.36
CA GLU A 80 31.07 -37.40 -55.18
C GLU A 80 31.61 -36.24 -54.32
N GLN A 81 30.79 -35.70 -53.42
CA GLN A 81 31.21 -34.64 -52.50
C GLN A 81 32.31 -35.10 -51.54
N LYS A 82 32.24 -36.35 -51.06
CA LYS A 82 33.29 -36.93 -50.20
C LYS A 82 34.62 -37.02 -50.93
N LYS A 83 34.61 -37.56 -52.16
CA LYS A 83 35.82 -37.64 -52.99
C LYS A 83 36.40 -36.26 -53.28
N ALA A 84 35.55 -35.27 -53.59
CA ALA A 84 35.99 -33.90 -53.80
C ALA A 84 36.65 -33.29 -52.55
N LEU A 85 36.12 -33.57 -51.34
CA LEU A 85 36.74 -33.16 -50.09
C LEU A 85 38.05 -33.89 -49.81
N GLU A 86 38.12 -35.20 -50.06
CA GLU A 86 39.36 -36.00 -49.91
C GLU A 86 40.48 -35.52 -50.84
N GLU A 87 40.14 -35.15 -52.08
CA GLU A 87 41.10 -34.54 -53.01
C GLU A 87 41.56 -33.16 -52.55
N ARG A 88 40.66 -32.33 -52.01
CA ARG A 88 41.02 -31.04 -51.40
C ARG A 88 41.97 -31.21 -50.22
N ILE A 89 41.70 -32.18 -49.34
CA ILE A 89 42.57 -32.50 -48.20
C ILE A 89 43.98 -32.89 -48.65
N LYS A 90 44.13 -33.61 -49.77
CA LYS A 90 45.45 -34.00 -50.31
C LYS A 90 46.22 -32.83 -50.92
N ASN A 91 45.50 -31.85 -51.49
CA ASN A 91 46.09 -30.71 -52.17
C ASN A 91 46.25 -29.47 -51.26
N GLU A 92 45.61 -29.47 -50.09
CA GLU A 92 45.67 -28.39 -49.11
C GLU A 92 47.04 -28.33 -48.43
N LYS A 93 47.64 -27.14 -48.39
CA LYS A 93 48.97 -26.91 -47.81
C LYS A 93 48.89 -26.40 -46.37
N ASN A 94 47.76 -25.80 -45.99
CA ASN A 94 47.52 -25.32 -44.64
C ASN A 94 46.96 -26.43 -43.77
N SER A 95 47.76 -26.88 -42.80
CA SER A 95 47.40 -27.96 -41.88
C SER A 95 46.12 -27.68 -41.07
N SER A 96 45.80 -26.42 -40.78
CA SER A 96 44.57 -26.05 -40.07
C SER A 96 43.33 -26.25 -40.94
N TYR A 97 43.36 -25.88 -42.22
CA TYR A 97 42.25 -26.14 -43.14
C TYR A 97 42.13 -27.61 -43.48
N GLN A 98 43.26 -28.32 -43.62
CA GLN A 98 43.27 -29.76 -43.81
C GLN A 98 42.57 -30.50 -42.64
N ALA A 99 42.85 -30.10 -41.40
CA ALA A 99 42.18 -30.63 -40.21
C ALA A 99 40.68 -30.35 -40.21
N LEU A 100 40.24 -29.13 -40.54
CA LEU A 100 38.81 -28.79 -40.63
C LEU A 100 38.07 -29.64 -41.67
N LEU A 101 38.66 -29.87 -42.84
CA LEU A 101 38.07 -30.71 -43.89
C LEU A 101 38.03 -32.19 -43.47
N GLN A 102 39.07 -32.68 -42.78
CA GLN A 102 39.06 -34.03 -42.23
C GLN A 102 37.95 -34.21 -41.18
N GLU A 103 37.78 -33.22 -40.30
CA GLU A 103 36.70 -33.21 -39.32
C GLU A 103 35.30 -33.20 -39.96
N VAL A 104 35.13 -32.60 -41.14
CA VAL A 104 33.87 -32.66 -41.92
C VAL A 104 33.57 -34.08 -42.37
N LEU A 105 34.57 -34.80 -42.88
CA LEU A 105 34.42 -36.20 -43.30
C LEU A 105 34.15 -37.13 -42.11
N ASP A 106 34.80 -36.89 -40.98
CA ASP A 106 34.56 -37.67 -39.77
C ASP A 106 33.16 -37.41 -39.20
N LYS A 107 32.67 -36.16 -39.26
CA LYS A 107 31.27 -35.83 -38.95
C LYS A 107 30.28 -36.49 -39.90
N ASP A 108 30.60 -36.60 -41.19
CA ASP A 108 29.75 -37.33 -42.15
C ASP A 108 29.61 -38.83 -41.80
N LYS A 109 30.71 -39.47 -41.38
CA LYS A 109 30.68 -40.85 -40.89
C LYS A 109 29.81 -40.97 -39.64
N GLU A 110 29.97 -40.06 -38.68
CA GLU A 110 29.12 -40.00 -37.48
C GLU A 110 27.63 -39.87 -37.85
N ILE A 111 27.29 -38.96 -38.76
CA ILE A 111 25.93 -38.77 -39.28
C ILE A 111 25.40 -40.06 -39.93
N LYS A 112 26.24 -40.80 -40.68
CA LYS A 112 25.87 -42.10 -41.27
C LYS A 112 25.52 -43.14 -40.22
N GLU A 113 26.34 -43.24 -39.17
CA GLU A 113 26.11 -44.17 -38.07
C GLU A 113 24.83 -43.83 -37.30
N ILE A 114 24.62 -42.54 -37.02
CA ILE A 114 23.40 -42.05 -36.36
C ILE A 114 22.16 -42.33 -37.22
N ASN A 115 22.20 -42.05 -38.52
CA ASN A 115 21.09 -42.37 -39.45
C ASN A 115 20.78 -43.86 -39.48
N THR A 116 21.81 -44.71 -39.49
CA THR A 116 21.63 -46.17 -39.46
C THR A 116 20.95 -46.62 -38.16
N LYS A 117 21.38 -46.06 -37.01
CA LYS A 117 20.75 -46.33 -35.71
C LYS A 117 19.30 -45.84 -35.67
N LEU A 118 19.04 -44.64 -36.20
CA LEU A 118 17.72 -44.02 -36.23
C LEU A 118 16.75 -44.81 -37.13
N ALA A 119 17.22 -45.31 -38.28
CA ALA A 119 16.42 -46.18 -39.14
C ALA A 119 16.03 -47.49 -38.43
N LYS A 120 16.95 -48.11 -37.69
CA LYS A 120 16.67 -49.30 -36.88
C LYS A 120 15.65 -49.02 -35.77
N LEU A 121 15.83 -47.93 -35.02
CA LEU A 121 14.92 -47.56 -33.94
C LEU A 121 13.51 -47.20 -34.46
N LYS A 122 13.42 -46.48 -35.58
CA LYS A 122 12.12 -46.10 -36.18
C LYS A 122 11.39 -47.28 -36.83
N ALA A 123 12.09 -48.32 -37.28
CA ALA A 123 11.46 -49.51 -37.84
C ALA A 123 10.57 -50.25 -36.83
N ASP A 124 10.94 -50.21 -35.56
CA ASP A 124 10.20 -50.84 -34.45
C ASP A 124 9.08 -49.95 -33.89
N LEU A 125 9.02 -48.68 -34.27
CA LEU A 125 8.07 -47.71 -33.73
C LEU A 125 6.85 -47.57 -34.65
N PRO A 126 5.65 -47.35 -34.08
CA PRO A 126 4.48 -47.00 -34.86
C PRO A 126 4.69 -45.66 -35.58
N LYS A 127 4.02 -45.49 -36.72
CA LYS A 127 4.02 -44.21 -37.42
C LYS A 127 3.48 -43.11 -36.50
N PRO A 128 4.23 -42.02 -36.26
CA PRO A 128 3.78 -40.93 -35.40
C PRO A 128 2.70 -40.09 -36.09
N ASP A 129 1.85 -39.47 -35.27
CA ASP A 129 0.99 -38.38 -35.70
C ASP A 129 1.78 -37.06 -35.62
N VAL A 130 1.69 -36.21 -36.64
CA VAL A 130 2.40 -34.92 -36.67
C VAL A 130 1.48 -33.82 -36.17
N ALA A 131 1.90 -33.13 -35.11
CA ALA A 131 1.16 -32.02 -34.52
C ALA A 131 1.04 -30.85 -35.49
N LYS A 132 -0.18 -30.34 -35.65
CA LYS A 132 -0.49 -29.12 -36.41
C LYS A 132 -0.73 -27.95 -35.47
N GLN A 133 -0.92 -26.78 -36.07
CA GLN A 133 -1.34 -25.60 -35.31
C GLN A 133 -2.65 -25.88 -34.57
N ASN A 134 -2.68 -25.54 -33.28
CA ASN A 134 -3.79 -25.76 -32.34
C ASN A 134 -4.11 -27.21 -31.98
N ASP A 135 -3.31 -28.19 -32.42
CA ASP A 135 -3.44 -29.55 -31.89
C ASP A 135 -2.99 -29.58 -30.43
N SER A 136 -3.73 -30.31 -29.60
CA SER A 136 -3.36 -30.60 -28.22
C SER A 136 -2.97 -32.07 -28.09
N HIS A 137 -1.97 -32.35 -27.25
CA HIS A 137 -1.53 -33.73 -27.03
C HIS A 137 -2.67 -34.60 -26.46
N TYR A 138 -3.47 -34.03 -25.56
CA TYR A 138 -4.69 -34.69 -25.07
C TYR A 138 -5.67 -35.01 -26.21
N GLY A 139 -5.95 -34.05 -27.09
CA GLY A 139 -6.87 -34.23 -28.21
C GLY A 139 -6.41 -35.31 -29.19
N MET A 140 -5.10 -35.33 -29.50
CA MET A 140 -4.48 -36.36 -30.33
C MET A 140 -4.59 -37.75 -29.69
N ALA A 141 -4.27 -37.86 -28.39
CA ALA A 141 -4.40 -39.09 -27.62
C ALA A 141 -5.84 -39.65 -27.62
N MET A 142 -6.83 -38.79 -27.36
CA MET A 142 -8.24 -39.16 -27.36
C MET A 142 -8.70 -39.64 -28.76
N LYS A 143 -8.27 -38.95 -29.82
CA LYS A 143 -8.58 -39.33 -31.20
C LYS A 143 -7.98 -40.69 -31.56
N PHE A 144 -6.74 -40.95 -31.15
CA PHE A 144 -6.07 -42.23 -31.36
C PHE A 144 -6.80 -43.38 -30.65
N LEU A 145 -7.13 -43.22 -29.36
CA LEU A 145 -7.82 -44.24 -28.57
C LEU A 145 -9.23 -44.52 -29.09
N LYS A 146 -9.99 -43.48 -29.48
CA LYS A 146 -11.31 -43.64 -30.12
C LYS A 146 -11.20 -44.44 -31.43
N LYS A 147 -10.18 -44.17 -32.25
CA LYS A 147 -9.92 -44.93 -33.49
C LYS A 147 -9.57 -46.40 -33.22
N LYS A 148 -9.01 -46.70 -32.04
CA LYS A 148 -8.75 -48.08 -31.56
C LYS A 148 -9.98 -48.75 -30.93
N GLY A 149 -11.14 -48.10 -30.91
CA GLY A 149 -12.38 -48.65 -30.37
C GLY A 149 -12.53 -48.50 -28.86
N VAL A 150 -11.66 -47.72 -28.19
CA VAL A 150 -11.74 -47.49 -26.75
C VAL A 150 -12.90 -46.54 -26.44
N PRO A 151 -13.85 -46.91 -25.54
CA PRO A 151 -14.93 -46.03 -25.13
C PRO A 151 -14.41 -44.72 -24.53
N GLU A 152 -15.12 -43.61 -24.75
CA GLU A 152 -14.63 -42.29 -24.35
C GLU A 152 -14.30 -42.20 -22.85
N ALA A 153 -15.15 -42.73 -21.98
CA ALA A 153 -14.93 -42.70 -20.54
C ALA A 153 -13.65 -43.47 -20.13
N GLU A 154 -13.34 -44.56 -20.83
CA GLU A 154 -12.12 -45.34 -20.60
C GLU A 154 -10.89 -44.65 -21.20
N ALA A 155 -11.01 -44.09 -22.40
CA ALA A 155 -9.95 -43.30 -23.02
C ALA A 155 -9.52 -42.14 -22.13
N LYS A 156 -10.46 -41.39 -21.52
CA LYS A 156 -10.15 -40.33 -20.55
C LYS A 156 -9.32 -40.84 -19.37
N LYS A 157 -9.67 -42.01 -18.81
CA LYS A 157 -8.94 -42.64 -17.70
C LYS A 157 -7.55 -43.13 -18.09
N LEU A 158 -7.36 -43.53 -19.35
CA LEU A 158 -6.07 -43.95 -19.88
C LEU A 158 -5.15 -42.75 -20.11
N VAL A 159 -5.66 -41.69 -20.73
CA VAL A 159 -4.89 -40.47 -20.99
C VAL A 159 -4.48 -39.76 -19.69
N SER A 160 -5.32 -39.79 -18.64
CA SER A 160 -4.99 -39.18 -17.35
C SER A 160 -3.86 -39.90 -16.59
N ARG A 161 -3.43 -41.09 -17.03
CA ARG A 161 -2.35 -41.87 -16.40
C ARG A 161 -0.99 -41.66 -17.06
N VAL A 162 -0.94 -40.92 -18.16
CA VAL A 162 0.30 -40.64 -18.88
C VAL A 162 0.63 -39.16 -18.83
N THR A 163 1.91 -38.84 -18.99
CA THR A 163 2.36 -37.44 -19.07
C THR A 163 1.91 -36.84 -20.41
N ILE A 164 0.99 -35.88 -20.34
CA ILE A 164 0.52 -35.11 -21.48
C ILE A 164 1.15 -33.73 -21.44
N LEU A 165 1.90 -33.40 -22.49
CA LEU A 165 2.40 -32.05 -22.74
C LEU A 165 1.24 -31.06 -22.92
N GLU A 166 1.32 -29.92 -22.23
CA GLU A 166 0.31 -28.86 -22.29
C GLU A 166 0.25 -28.18 -23.66
N LYS A 167 1.42 -27.97 -24.27
CA LYS A 167 1.57 -27.34 -25.59
C LYS A 167 2.37 -28.23 -26.53
N LEU A 168 1.97 -28.24 -27.79
CA LEU A 168 2.71 -28.87 -28.88
C LEU A 168 3.09 -27.81 -29.93
N ALA A 169 4.35 -27.81 -30.34
CA ALA A 169 4.79 -27.02 -31.48
C ALA A 169 4.39 -27.74 -32.78
N PRO A 170 3.96 -27.01 -33.83
CA PRO A 170 3.74 -27.61 -35.14
C PRO A 170 5.00 -28.34 -35.64
N GLY A 171 4.82 -29.58 -36.09
CA GLY A 171 5.92 -30.44 -36.54
C GLY A 171 6.44 -31.42 -35.50
N PHE A 172 6.02 -31.33 -34.23
CA PHE A 172 6.25 -32.42 -33.26
C PHE A 172 5.65 -33.73 -33.74
N GLU A 173 6.36 -34.82 -33.50
CA GLU A 173 5.89 -36.18 -33.76
C GLU A 173 5.39 -36.78 -32.45
N VAL A 174 4.13 -37.19 -32.43
CA VAL A 174 3.48 -37.82 -31.28
C VAL A 174 3.31 -39.30 -31.58
N TYR A 175 4.04 -40.13 -30.83
CA TYR A 175 3.95 -41.58 -30.89
C TYR A 175 2.89 -42.03 -29.90
N HIS A 176 1.93 -42.81 -30.37
CA HIS A 176 0.86 -43.36 -29.56
C HIS A 176 1.01 -44.88 -29.45
N PHE A 177 0.98 -45.39 -28.23
CA PHE A 177 1.10 -46.82 -27.93
C PHE A 177 -0.17 -47.29 -27.24
N TYR A 178 -0.79 -48.38 -27.72
CA TYR A 178 -1.92 -49.00 -27.05
C TYR A 178 -1.87 -50.51 -27.19
N ALA A 179 -1.67 -51.19 -26.06
CA ALA A 179 -1.58 -52.64 -25.95
C ALA A 179 -2.08 -53.08 -24.57
N ASN A 180 -2.76 -54.23 -24.50
CA ASN A 180 -3.25 -54.84 -23.25
C ASN A 180 -4.02 -53.88 -22.33
N GLY A 181 -4.84 -53.01 -22.91
CA GLY A 181 -5.62 -52.02 -22.15
C GLY A 181 -4.79 -50.90 -21.52
N THR A 182 -3.51 -50.77 -21.86
CA THR A 182 -2.61 -49.70 -21.41
C THR A 182 -2.29 -48.77 -22.57
N TYR A 183 -2.31 -47.47 -22.29
CA TYR A 183 -1.95 -46.42 -23.23
C TYR A 183 -0.63 -45.78 -22.81
N GLY A 184 0.24 -45.51 -23.78
CA GLY A 184 1.48 -44.76 -23.63
C GLY A 184 1.64 -43.74 -24.75
N THR A 185 2.45 -42.73 -24.51
CA THR A 185 2.71 -41.67 -25.50
C THR A 185 4.13 -41.13 -25.36
N TRP A 186 4.71 -40.74 -26.49
CA TRP A 186 6.00 -40.05 -26.54
C TRP A 186 5.95 -38.92 -27.56
N VAL A 187 6.46 -37.75 -27.18
CA VAL A 187 6.55 -36.60 -28.09
C VAL A 187 8.01 -36.37 -28.42
N SER A 188 8.36 -36.46 -29.71
CA SER A 188 9.69 -36.13 -30.22
C SER A 188 9.66 -34.80 -30.97
N GLN A 189 10.84 -34.22 -31.18
CA GLN A 189 10.98 -32.93 -31.89
C GLN A 189 10.40 -33.00 -33.33
N GLY A 190 10.48 -34.14 -34.00
CA GLY A 190 10.06 -34.28 -35.40
C GLY A 190 10.72 -33.21 -36.29
N LYS A 191 9.89 -32.44 -37.00
CA LYS A 191 10.31 -31.32 -37.86
C LYS A 191 10.22 -29.95 -37.19
N ALA A 192 9.87 -29.89 -35.90
CA ALA A 192 9.76 -28.62 -35.18
C ALA A 192 11.15 -28.00 -34.93
N LYS A 193 11.20 -26.66 -34.87
CA LYS A 193 12.44 -25.90 -34.63
C LYS A 193 12.92 -25.91 -33.17
N ILE A 194 12.04 -26.29 -32.25
CA ILE A 194 12.28 -26.33 -30.80
C ILE A 194 12.14 -27.77 -30.33
N THR A 195 12.81 -28.19 -29.26
CA THR A 195 12.55 -29.51 -28.66
C THR A 195 11.38 -29.46 -27.67
N PRO A 196 10.70 -30.58 -27.37
CA PRO A 196 9.65 -30.61 -26.35
C PRO A 196 10.12 -30.09 -24.97
N ASN A 197 11.35 -30.43 -24.57
CA ASN A 197 11.92 -29.98 -23.30
C ASN A 197 12.21 -28.46 -23.30
N ASP A 198 12.75 -27.92 -24.40
CA ASP A 198 13.00 -26.48 -24.50
C ASP A 198 11.70 -25.68 -24.49
N LEU A 199 10.64 -26.19 -25.13
CA LEU A 199 9.31 -25.57 -25.08
C LEU A 199 8.77 -25.54 -23.65
N MET A 200 8.87 -26.67 -22.92
CA MET A 200 8.46 -26.73 -21.51
C MET A 200 9.28 -25.77 -20.64
N ARG A 201 10.59 -25.65 -20.88
CA ARG A 201 11.44 -24.70 -20.16
C ARG A 201 11.04 -23.26 -20.43
N GLN A 202 10.84 -22.87 -21.69
CA GLN A 202 10.42 -21.50 -22.05
C GLN A 202 9.09 -21.11 -21.41
N GLU A 203 8.12 -22.02 -21.42
CA GLU A 203 6.81 -21.78 -20.78
C GLU A 203 6.95 -21.66 -19.26
N ARG A 204 7.79 -22.49 -18.64
CA ARG A 204 8.08 -22.41 -17.21
C ARG A 204 8.79 -21.11 -16.83
N GLU A 205 9.82 -20.73 -17.56
CA GLU A 205 10.55 -19.47 -17.36
C GLU A 205 9.61 -18.26 -17.51
N LYS A 206 8.68 -18.31 -18.46
CA LYS A 206 7.67 -17.27 -18.63
C LYS A 206 6.74 -17.17 -17.41
N VAL A 207 6.21 -18.30 -16.94
CA VAL A 207 5.32 -18.33 -15.77
C VAL A 207 6.07 -17.91 -14.49
N GLU A 208 7.32 -18.36 -14.33
CA GLU A 208 8.16 -17.94 -13.21
C GLU A 208 8.46 -16.43 -13.25
N GLY A 209 8.75 -15.88 -14.43
CA GLY A 209 8.93 -14.43 -14.62
C GLY A 209 7.68 -13.62 -14.29
N GLU A 210 6.51 -14.00 -14.84
CA GLU A 210 5.22 -13.34 -14.55
C GLU A 210 4.88 -13.42 -13.05
N ARG A 211 5.17 -14.55 -12.39
CA ARG A 211 5.00 -14.70 -10.93
C ARG A 211 5.92 -13.74 -10.17
N ASP A 212 7.20 -13.70 -10.52
CA ASP A 212 8.19 -12.89 -9.81
C ASP A 212 7.89 -11.38 -9.98
N GLU A 213 7.45 -10.95 -11.17
CA GLU A 213 6.94 -9.59 -11.40
C GLU A 213 5.71 -9.29 -10.54
N ALA A 214 4.75 -10.21 -10.46
CA ALA A 214 3.55 -10.04 -9.64
C ALA A 214 3.87 -9.98 -8.14
N VAL A 215 4.83 -10.78 -7.67
CA VAL A 215 5.30 -10.74 -6.27
C VAL A 215 5.96 -9.40 -5.96
N ALA A 216 6.88 -8.94 -6.80
CA ALA A 216 7.55 -7.65 -6.61
C ALA A 216 6.57 -6.46 -6.63
N ALA A 217 5.56 -6.50 -7.52
CA ALA A 217 4.51 -5.49 -7.55
C ALA A 217 3.65 -5.51 -6.27
N ASN A 218 3.34 -6.69 -5.74
CA ASN A 218 2.57 -6.84 -4.49
C ASN A 218 3.35 -6.32 -3.29
N GLU A 219 4.66 -6.63 -3.18
CA GLU A 219 5.52 -6.09 -2.12
C GLU A 219 5.52 -4.55 -2.10
N LYS A 220 5.65 -3.92 -3.28
CA LYS A 220 5.58 -2.46 -3.41
C LYS A 220 4.21 -1.89 -3.00
N LEU A 221 3.12 -2.55 -3.40
CA LEU A 221 1.77 -2.13 -3.00
C LEU A 221 1.56 -2.27 -1.49
N GLN A 222 2.13 -3.28 -0.85
CA GLN A 222 2.06 -3.44 0.61
C GLN A 222 2.81 -2.32 1.33
N GLU A 223 3.99 -1.94 0.84
CA GLU A 223 4.75 -0.80 1.39
C GLU A 223 3.94 0.51 1.27
N GLU A 224 3.33 0.77 0.10
CA GLU A 224 2.49 1.95 -0.11
C GLU A 224 1.26 1.97 0.82
N VAL A 225 0.62 0.80 1.06
CA VAL A 225 -0.48 0.69 2.02
C VAL A 225 -0.03 1.04 3.44
N VAL A 226 1.11 0.53 3.89
CA VAL A 226 1.66 0.84 5.22
C VAL A 226 1.96 2.33 5.36
N ASP A 227 2.56 2.94 4.34
CA ASP A 227 2.84 4.38 4.33
C ASP A 227 1.56 5.22 4.39
N LEU A 228 0.55 4.86 3.60
CA LEU A 228 -0.75 5.55 3.59
C LEU A 228 -1.50 5.39 4.91
N GLU A 229 -1.44 4.21 5.54
CA GLU A 229 -1.99 3.98 6.87
C GLU A 229 -1.28 4.84 7.93
N GLY A 230 0.04 4.98 7.83
CA GLY A 230 0.83 5.88 8.67
C GLY A 230 0.43 7.35 8.49
N GLN A 231 0.29 7.82 7.25
CA GLN A 231 -0.17 9.17 6.94
C GLN A 231 -1.59 9.43 7.44
N LYS A 232 -2.49 8.48 7.23
CA LYS A 232 -3.88 8.56 7.71
C LYS A 232 -3.91 8.73 9.23
N LYS A 233 -3.16 7.93 9.97
CA LYS A 233 -3.10 8.02 11.44
C LYS A 233 -2.59 9.39 11.89
N LYS A 234 -1.55 9.92 11.26
CA LYS A 234 -1.03 11.26 11.56
C LYS A 234 -2.07 12.36 11.33
N ILE A 235 -2.81 12.29 10.22
CA ILE A 235 -3.88 13.24 9.91
C ILE A 235 -5.01 13.14 10.93
N GLU A 236 -5.38 11.93 11.37
CA GLU A 236 -6.39 11.73 12.41
C GLU A 236 -5.96 12.34 13.76
N GLU A 237 -4.69 12.19 14.14
CA GLU A 237 -4.11 12.83 15.33
C GLU A 237 -4.12 14.36 15.22
N GLU A 238 -3.74 14.93 14.06
CA GLU A 238 -3.80 16.38 13.81
C GLU A 238 -5.23 16.92 13.87
N ILE A 239 -6.21 16.20 13.30
CA ILE A 239 -7.63 16.57 13.37
C ILE A 239 -8.12 16.57 14.83
N ALA A 240 -7.74 15.57 15.62
CA ALA A 240 -8.10 15.49 17.02
C ALA A 240 -7.49 16.66 17.82
N GLY A 241 -6.22 16.99 17.56
CA GLY A 241 -5.53 18.14 18.15
C GLY A 241 -6.23 19.47 17.84
N LEU A 242 -6.51 19.74 16.57
CA LEU A 242 -7.20 20.96 16.13
C LEU A 242 -8.61 21.10 16.71
N ARG A 243 -9.33 19.98 16.88
CA ARG A 243 -10.66 19.98 17.53
C ARG A 243 -10.57 20.36 19.01
N SER A 244 -9.56 19.86 19.71
CA SER A 244 -9.29 20.22 21.10
C SER A 244 -8.93 21.70 21.23
N GLU A 245 -8.01 22.19 20.40
CA GLU A 245 -7.60 23.60 20.38
C GLU A 245 -8.78 24.53 20.08
N ARG A 246 -9.60 24.18 19.08
CA ARG A 246 -10.83 24.93 18.76
C ARG A 246 -11.78 25.02 19.97
N THR A 247 -11.93 23.93 20.71
CA THR A 247 -12.80 23.89 21.90
C THR A 247 -12.25 24.83 22.98
N ASN A 248 -10.96 24.74 23.27
CA ASN A 248 -10.29 25.62 24.23
C ASN A 248 -10.42 27.10 23.85
N LEU A 249 -10.21 27.45 22.58
CA LEU A 249 -10.33 28.82 22.09
C LEU A 249 -11.78 29.35 22.20
N ILE A 250 -12.78 28.51 22.00
CA ILE A 250 -14.20 28.89 22.19
C ILE A 250 -14.47 29.19 23.66
N GLU A 251 -13.99 28.35 24.57
CA GLU A 251 -14.14 28.54 26.02
C GLU A 251 -13.41 29.81 26.50
N GLU A 252 -12.17 30.02 26.05
CA GLU A 252 -11.39 31.22 26.38
C GLU A 252 -12.08 32.49 25.85
N ARG A 253 -12.58 32.45 24.62
CA ARG A 253 -13.34 33.57 24.05
C ARG A 253 -14.61 33.86 24.86
N ALA A 254 -15.35 32.83 25.27
CA ALA A 254 -16.56 33.00 26.08
C ALA A 254 -16.22 33.64 27.44
N LYS A 255 -15.13 33.20 28.08
CA LYS A 255 -14.63 33.79 29.33
C LYS A 255 -14.24 35.26 29.15
N LEU A 256 -13.44 35.57 28.12
CA LEU A 256 -13.05 36.96 27.83
C LEU A 256 -14.26 37.85 27.52
N GLN A 257 -15.28 37.34 26.84
CA GLN A 257 -16.52 38.07 26.60
C GLN A 257 -17.28 38.35 27.91
N ALA A 258 -17.37 37.39 28.81
CA ALA A 258 -18.01 37.57 30.12
C ALA A 258 -17.24 38.55 31.01
N ASP A 259 -15.91 38.44 31.05
CA ASP A 259 -15.03 39.35 31.79
C ASP A 259 -15.16 40.78 31.26
N ASN A 260 -15.13 40.94 29.93
CA ASN A 260 -15.30 42.25 29.30
C ASN A 260 -16.69 42.84 29.57
N ALA A 261 -17.76 42.05 29.48
CA ALA A 261 -19.11 42.51 29.83
C ALA A 261 -19.20 42.99 31.29
N THR A 262 -18.56 42.26 32.21
CA THR A 262 -18.49 42.63 33.64
C THR A 262 -17.73 43.94 33.84
N GLN A 263 -16.58 44.11 33.19
CA GLN A 263 -15.79 45.34 33.26
C GLN A 263 -16.55 46.53 32.67
N VAL A 264 -17.18 46.36 31.50
CA VAL A 264 -18.02 47.40 30.88
C VAL A 264 -19.17 47.80 31.80
N SER A 265 -19.82 46.83 32.45
CA SER A 265 -20.87 47.12 33.43
C SER A 265 -20.33 47.91 34.62
N LYS A 266 -19.20 47.49 35.20
CA LYS A 266 -18.56 48.16 36.34
C LYS A 266 -18.16 49.60 36.02
N LEU A 267 -17.56 49.82 34.85
CA LEU A 267 -17.11 51.13 34.38
C LEU A 267 -18.27 52.09 34.08
N ASN A 268 -19.44 51.56 33.71
CA ASN A 268 -20.62 52.36 33.43
C ASN A 268 -21.61 52.43 34.61
N SER A 269 -21.23 51.93 35.79
CA SER A 269 -22.08 52.00 36.97
C SER A 269 -21.61 53.07 37.95
N LEU A 270 -22.55 53.68 38.65
CA LEU A 270 -22.31 54.41 39.89
C LEU A 270 -22.35 53.42 41.05
N HIS A 271 -21.30 53.35 41.85
CA HIS A 271 -21.25 52.51 43.05
C HIS A 271 -21.64 53.37 44.24
N TYR A 272 -22.62 52.96 45.03
CA TYR A 272 -23.15 53.81 46.09
C TYR A 272 -23.54 53.05 47.35
N VAL A 273 -23.68 53.79 48.42
CA VAL A 273 -24.27 53.32 49.68
C VAL A 273 -25.17 54.41 50.24
N ILE A 274 -26.30 54.00 50.79
CA ILE A 274 -27.26 54.86 51.47
C ILE A 274 -27.23 54.50 52.95
N GLY A 275 -27.11 55.50 53.82
CA GLY A 275 -27.08 55.29 55.25
C GLY A 275 -27.48 56.53 56.02
N THR A 276 -27.79 56.36 57.31
CA THR A 276 -27.96 57.51 58.19
C THR A 276 -26.59 58.19 58.38
N ARG A 277 -26.60 59.53 58.40
CA ARG A 277 -25.37 60.33 58.48
C ARG A 277 -24.53 59.98 59.70
N ASP A 278 -25.16 59.70 60.84
CA ASP A 278 -24.47 59.34 62.08
C ASP A 278 -23.83 57.95 62.01
N LYS A 279 -24.53 56.97 61.40
CA LYS A 279 -23.99 55.62 61.20
C LYS A 279 -22.79 55.64 60.26
N LEU A 280 -22.92 56.32 59.13
CA LEU A 280 -21.84 56.46 58.14
C LEU A 280 -20.61 57.17 58.73
N LYS A 281 -20.82 58.12 59.65
CA LYS A 281 -19.73 58.77 60.39
C LYS A 281 -19.09 57.82 61.40
N ALA A 282 -19.89 57.09 62.18
CA ALA A 282 -19.41 56.14 63.19
C ALA A 282 -18.58 55.01 62.54
N GLU A 283 -19.01 54.54 61.37
CA GLU A 283 -18.31 53.54 60.55
C GLU A 283 -17.08 54.12 59.83
N GLY A 284 -16.84 55.44 59.91
CA GLY A 284 -15.71 56.11 59.28
C GLY A 284 -15.80 56.20 57.75
N VAL A 285 -16.98 55.93 57.18
CA VAL A 285 -17.26 56.01 55.74
C VAL A 285 -17.25 57.48 55.28
N ILE A 286 -17.79 58.38 56.11
CA ILE A 286 -17.77 59.82 55.86
C ILE A 286 -17.14 60.59 57.02
N GLU A 287 -16.58 61.75 56.71
CA GLU A 287 -16.11 62.73 57.68
C GLU A 287 -17.00 63.97 57.64
N ILE A 288 -17.39 64.47 58.82
CA ILE A 288 -18.28 65.62 58.99
C ILE A 288 -17.47 66.79 59.60
N PRO A 289 -16.87 67.66 58.77
CA PRO A 289 -16.15 68.84 59.25
C PRO A 289 -17.12 69.94 59.72
N VAL A 290 -16.68 70.76 60.68
CA VAL A 290 -17.53 71.78 61.36
C VAL A 290 -17.95 72.92 60.42
N PHE A 291 -17.13 73.28 59.42
CA PHE A 291 -17.37 74.41 58.50
C PHE A 291 -17.24 74.05 57.01
N ALA A 292 -17.33 72.76 56.65
CA ALA A 292 -17.21 72.33 55.25
C ALA A 292 -18.23 71.24 54.90
N LYS A 293 -18.35 70.94 53.60
CA LYS A 293 -19.17 69.81 53.13
C LYS A 293 -18.60 68.48 53.62
N ASP A 294 -19.48 67.50 53.82
CA ASP A 294 -19.11 66.12 54.15
C ASP A 294 -18.10 65.56 53.12
N ARG A 295 -17.10 64.84 53.60
CA ARG A 295 -16.00 64.29 52.78
C ARG A 295 -15.89 62.78 52.95
N ALA A 296 -15.19 62.13 52.03
CA ALA A 296 -14.81 60.73 52.17
C ALA A 296 -13.98 60.52 53.45
N GLY A 297 -14.36 59.54 54.26
CA GLY A 297 -13.64 59.22 55.49
C GLY A 297 -12.57 58.14 55.31
N LYS A 298 -11.85 57.84 56.40
CA LYS A 298 -10.78 56.82 56.44
C LYS A 298 -11.16 55.41 55.95
N ASN A 299 -12.44 55.06 55.99
CA ASN A 299 -12.95 53.75 55.55
C ASN A 299 -13.63 53.78 54.16
N TRP A 300 -13.32 54.78 53.32
CA TRP A 300 -13.78 54.85 51.94
C TRP A 300 -13.12 53.79 51.04
N ARG A 301 -13.62 52.55 51.10
CA ARG A 301 -13.10 51.39 50.33
C ARG A 301 -14.22 50.73 49.54
N ASP A 302 -13.85 49.93 48.53
CA ASP A 302 -14.81 49.27 47.62
C ASP A 302 -15.90 48.50 48.36
N GLU A 303 -15.55 47.84 49.47
CA GLU A 303 -16.45 46.95 50.21
C GLU A 303 -17.64 47.68 50.85
N VAL A 304 -17.55 48.99 51.01
CA VAL A 304 -18.61 49.83 51.58
C VAL A 304 -19.72 50.11 50.57
N PHE A 305 -19.39 50.14 49.28
CA PHE A 305 -20.32 50.50 48.20
C PHE A 305 -21.04 49.26 47.70
N THR A 306 -22.03 48.83 48.47
CA THR A 306 -22.76 47.58 48.26
C THR A 306 -23.84 47.66 47.17
N GLN A 307 -24.17 48.87 46.71
CA GLN A 307 -25.18 49.09 45.68
C GLN A 307 -24.53 49.64 44.41
N SER A 308 -25.08 49.29 43.26
CA SER A 308 -24.64 49.82 41.98
C SER A 308 -25.84 50.21 41.11
N LEU A 309 -25.66 51.27 40.33
CA LEU A 309 -26.65 51.76 39.37
C LEU A 309 -26.01 51.80 37.99
N ASP A 310 -26.45 50.96 37.05
CA ASP A 310 -25.98 51.01 35.67
C ASP A 310 -26.53 52.26 34.97
N LEU A 311 -25.63 53.21 34.74
CA LEU A 311 -25.93 54.53 34.22
C LEU A 311 -26.32 54.55 32.74
N ARG A 312 -26.23 53.41 32.04
CA ARG A 312 -26.76 53.23 30.69
C ARG A 312 -28.28 53.05 30.69
N SER A 313 -28.83 52.56 31.80
CA SER A 313 -30.24 52.16 31.90
C SER A 313 -31.05 53.05 32.85
N ALA A 314 -30.43 53.60 33.89
CA ALA A 314 -31.10 54.38 34.91
C ALA A 314 -30.25 55.56 35.37
N LYS A 315 -30.92 56.63 35.80
CA LYS A 315 -30.28 57.87 36.28
C LYS A 315 -30.82 58.33 37.63
N THR A 316 -31.68 57.53 38.25
CA THR A 316 -32.45 57.92 39.43
C THR A 316 -32.22 56.93 40.56
N ILE A 317 -31.92 57.44 41.75
CA ILE A 317 -31.80 56.67 42.98
C ILE A 317 -32.94 57.11 43.89
N THR A 318 -33.68 56.14 44.42
CA THR A 318 -34.77 56.39 45.37
C THR A 318 -34.34 55.93 46.75
N ILE A 319 -34.48 56.81 47.72
CA ILE A 319 -34.15 56.62 49.12
C ILE A 319 -35.45 56.66 49.91
N LYS A 320 -35.73 55.64 50.73
CA LYS A 320 -36.91 55.62 51.60
C LYS A 320 -36.49 55.74 53.06
N ALA A 321 -37.28 56.47 53.85
CA ALA A 321 -37.03 56.66 55.28
C ALA A 321 -37.03 55.32 56.03
N ALA A 322 -37.98 54.44 55.69
CA ALA A 322 -38.17 53.14 56.30
C ALA A 322 -36.94 52.21 56.15
N ASP A 323 -36.28 52.25 54.99
CA ASP A 323 -35.09 51.42 54.70
C ASP A 323 -33.90 51.80 55.61
N LEU A 324 -33.94 53.01 56.19
CA LEU A 324 -32.92 53.55 57.09
C LEU A 324 -33.38 53.59 58.56
N GLY A 325 -34.58 53.10 58.87
CA GLY A 325 -35.16 53.17 60.21
C GLY A 325 -35.54 54.58 60.66
N LEU A 326 -35.70 55.52 59.73
CA LEU A 326 -36.07 56.92 60.00
C LEU A 326 -37.58 57.12 59.89
N LYS A 327 -38.12 58.07 60.68
CA LYS A 327 -39.55 58.46 60.59
C LYS A 327 -39.79 59.40 59.42
N LYS A 328 -38.86 60.32 59.14
CA LYS A 328 -38.89 61.24 58.01
C LYS A 328 -37.48 61.44 57.46
N ILE A 329 -37.38 61.98 56.24
CA ILE A 329 -36.14 62.43 55.62
C ILE A 329 -36.11 63.95 55.70
N GLY A 330 -35.23 64.48 56.54
CA GLY A 330 -34.97 65.92 56.64
C GLY A 330 -34.01 66.40 55.57
N LYS A 331 -32.91 65.66 55.36
CA LYS A 331 -31.87 66.03 54.38
C LYS A 331 -31.14 64.81 53.84
N VAL A 332 -30.70 64.90 52.58
CA VAL A 332 -29.77 63.95 51.96
C VAL A 332 -28.52 64.71 51.54
N ASN A 333 -27.37 64.34 52.11
CA ASN A 333 -26.06 64.83 51.70
C ASN A 333 -25.43 63.84 50.72
N VAL A 334 -24.88 64.36 49.62
CA VAL A 334 -24.13 63.57 48.64
C VAL A 334 -22.64 63.77 48.89
N VAL A 335 -21.92 62.67 49.11
CA VAL A 335 -20.48 62.65 49.41
C VAL A 335 -19.78 61.87 48.30
N PRO A 336 -18.60 62.32 47.80
CA PRO A 336 -17.83 63.49 48.21
C PRO A 336 -18.50 64.84 47.87
N GLY A 337 -18.25 65.87 48.68
CA GLY A 337 -18.82 67.22 48.49
C GLY A 337 -18.41 67.95 47.21
N SER A 338 -17.60 67.33 46.33
CA SER A 338 -17.33 67.76 44.95
C SER A 338 -18.55 67.67 44.04
N TYR A 339 -19.58 66.91 44.44
CA TYR A 339 -20.87 66.87 43.76
C TYR A 339 -21.71 68.11 44.10
N ILE A 340 -22.16 68.83 43.06
CA ILE A 340 -22.89 70.09 43.18
C ILE A 340 -24.37 69.82 42.87
N LYS A 341 -25.24 70.20 43.81
CA LYS A 341 -26.69 70.10 43.64
C LYS A 341 -27.14 71.04 42.52
N ASP A 342 -28.10 70.58 41.72
CA ASP A 342 -28.68 71.24 40.55
C ASP A 342 -27.73 71.44 39.35
N GLU A 343 -26.47 70.99 39.45
CA GLU A 343 -25.50 70.92 38.35
C GLU A 343 -25.11 69.46 38.02
N HIS A 344 -24.71 68.70 39.04
CA HIS A 344 -24.34 67.29 38.88
C HIS A 344 -25.53 66.36 39.17
N TYR A 345 -26.36 66.71 40.16
CA TYR A 345 -27.53 65.92 40.54
C TYR A 345 -28.67 66.83 41.03
N LYS A 346 -29.91 66.40 40.84
CA LYS A 346 -31.11 67.01 41.42
C LYS A 346 -31.59 66.15 42.58
N LEU A 347 -31.89 66.78 43.71
CA LEU A 347 -32.46 66.12 44.88
C LEU A 347 -33.87 66.65 45.12
N SER A 348 -34.83 65.74 45.13
CA SER A 348 -36.23 66.01 45.48
C SER A 348 -36.63 65.15 46.68
N ILE A 349 -37.24 65.74 47.70
CA ILE A 349 -37.79 65.04 48.86
C ILE A 349 -39.30 65.12 48.75
N SER A 350 -40.01 64.01 48.91
CA SER A 350 -41.47 63.97 48.82
C SER A 350 -42.12 64.82 49.91
N GLU A 351 -43.32 65.32 49.66
CA GLU A 351 -44.03 66.22 50.61
C GLU A 351 -44.29 65.56 51.97
N ASP A 352 -44.55 64.24 51.96
CA ASP A 352 -44.69 63.41 53.17
C ASP A 352 -43.35 63.16 53.90
N LYS A 353 -42.23 63.54 53.30
CA LYS A 353 -40.85 63.27 53.73
C LYS A 353 -40.52 61.79 53.93
N LEU A 354 -41.28 60.88 53.33
CA LEU A 354 -41.04 59.44 53.44
C LEU A 354 -40.05 58.92 52.39
N SER A 355 -39.83 59.68 51.32
CA SER A 355 -38.90 59.31 50.25
C SER A 355 -38.11 60.51 49.72
N ALA A 356 -36.94 60.24 49.16
CA ALA A 356 -36.15 61.19 48.43
C ALA A 356 -35.66 60.56 47.11
N THR A 357 -35.72 61.33 46.03
CA THR A 357 -35.23 60.91 44.72
C THR A 357 -34.05 61.79 44.32
N VAL A 358 -32.93 61.12 44.04
CA VAL A 358 -31.72 61.72 43.47
C VAL A 358 -31.70 61.41 41.99
N GLU A 359 -31.80 62.43 41.15
CA GLU A 359 -31.67 62.31 39.69
C GLU A 359 -30.28 62.82 39.26
N LEU A 360 -29.53 62.00 38.53
CA LEU A 360 -28.20 62.32 38.05
C LEU A 360 -28.29 63.11 36.75
N ILE A 361 -27.85 64.37 36.77
CA ILE A 361 -27.87 65.28 35.62
C ILE A 361 -26.65 65.01 34.74
N THR A 362 -25.46 65.13 35.32
CA THR A 362 -24.18 64.94 34.60
C THR A 362 -23.67 63.51 34.79
N VAL A 363 -24.34 62.55 34.16
CA VAL A 363 -24.11 61.09 34.33
C VAL A 363 -22.65 60.67 34.14
N SER A 364 -21.92 61.29 33.21
CA SER A 364 -20.51 60.97 32.95
C SER A 364 -19.59 61.16 34.16
N ARG A 365 -19.91 62.10 35.06
CA ARG A 365 -19.14 62.32 36.31
C ARG A 365 -19.29 61.19 37.32
N PHE A 366 -20.38 60.42 37.25
CA PHE A 366 -20.69 59.36 38.21
C PHE A 366 -20.24 57.97 37.72
N LYS A 367 -19.72 57.86 36.49
CA LYS A 367 -19.26 56.58 35.92
C LYS A 367 -18.04 56.06 36.67
N ASN A 368 -18.14 54.82 37.15
CA ASN A 368 -17.12 54.16 37.95
C ASN A 368 -16.75 54.93 39.23
N ASP A 369 -17.59 55.88 39.66
CA ASP A 369 -17.35 56.61 40.89
C ASP A 369 -18.09 55.96 42.06
N LYS A 370 -17.65 56.32 43.25
CA LYS A 370 -18.20 55.89 44.53
C LYS A 370 -18.92 57.07 45.17
N VAL A 371 -20.16 56.89 45.60
CA VAL A 371 -20.96 57.98 46.18
C VAL A 371 -21.70 57.50 47.42
N VAL A 372 -21.70 58.32 48.47
CA VAL A 372 -22.48 58.06 49.68
C VAL A 372 -23.65 59.04 49.72
N PHE A 373 -24.85 58.52 49.96
CA PHE A 373 -26.04 59.30 50.26
C PHE A 373 -26.29 59.25 51.76
N ALA A 374 -25.81 60.28 52.46
CA ALA A 374 -25.91 60.38 53.92
C ALA A 374 -27.19 61.12 54.32
N VAL A 375 -28.09 60.42 54.99
CA VAL A 375 -29.46 60.90 55.29
C VAL A 375 -29.59 61.32 56.75
N THR A 376 -30.29 62.42 56.98
CA THR A 376 -30.69 62.87 58.33
C THR A 376 -32.21 62.95 58.43
N ASP A 377 -32.74 62.72 59.64
CA ASP A 377 -34.16 62.96 59.98
C ASP A 377 -34.51 64.45 59.89
#